data_AF-A0A5F1Z5Q5-F1
#
_entry.id   AF-A0A5F1Z5Q5-F1
#
_cell.length_a   1.000
_cell.length_b   1.000
_cell.length_c   1.000
_cell.angle_alpha   90.00
_cell.angle_beta   90.00
_cell.angle_gamma   90.00
#
_symmetry.space_group_name_H-M   'P 1'
#
loop_
_entity.id
_entity.type
_entity.pdbx_description
1 polymer ?
#
loop_
_entity_poly.entity_id
_entity_poly.type
_entity_poly.pdbx_seq_one_letter_code
_entity_poly.pdbx_strand_id
1 'polypeptide(L)'
;MDSLFGAVLTQLPELEKNLIIAWLQVQGFVVKECTQKTWKDHPDSIRFFSKPTPEIAKELLDWSIEPVLCGNFTKEDKEIYKEMGVSLLWEKSYTEIHTFPCKTLPLSKLTWVVYTKDPIFDKHLSVFLKAMGQTVFTEGNMEYLVKRIQTGPCHFLILDWDISDPRTVVSGLTKLKSEKQFLSLGIKDFMKEHLYRDLKTGIGTISEVLVSKSDFWNVLLESFPLTEEFKTGNGYKETSKSVSKVSFTFQEKQIPVTMQLIESISQNITETGPQIKNILGLFNWFI
;
A
#
# COMPACT_ATOMS: atom_id res chain seq x y z
N MET A 1 -17.19 -2.15 9.60
CA MET A 1 -15.92 -1.56 9.14
C MET A 1 -14.83 -2.36 9.81
N ASP A 2 -13.95 -2.93 9.01
CA ASP A 2 -12.92 -3.84 9.51
C ASP A 2 -11.75 -3.03 10.09
N SER A 3 -11.13 -3.60 11.12
CA SER A 3 -9.93 -3.02 11.72
C SER A 3 -8.80 -3.00 10.69
N LEU A 4 -7.99 -1.94 10.69
CA LEU A 4 -6.80 -1.87 9.83
C LEU A 4 -5.74 -2.92 10.22
N PHE A 5 -5.71 -3.30 11.50
CA PHE A 5 -4.77 -4.27 12.07
C PHE A 5 -5.44 -5.09 13.17
N GLY A 6 -4.90 -6.28 13.46
CA GLY A 6 -5.35 -7.14 14.56
C GLY A 6 -4.36 -7.23 15.72
N ALA A 7 -3.20 -6.59 15.60
CA ALA A 7 -2.20 -6.53 16.65
C ALA A 7 -1.45 -5.19 16.68
N VAL A 8 -1.07 -4.76 17.87
CA VAL A 8 -0.20 -3.59 18.10
C VAL A 8 1.09 -4.09 18.75
N LEU A 9 2.22 -3.77 18.13
CA LEU A 9 3.56 -4.12 18.56
C LEU A 9 4.27 -2.83 18.97
N THR A 10 4.50 -2.60 20.26
CA THR A 10 4.99 -1.31 20.74
C THR A 10 6.20 -1.38 21.66
N GLN A 11 7.13 -0.44 21.47
CA GLN A 11 8.28 -0.19 22.35
C GLN A 11 8.08 1.08 23.21
N LEU A 12 6.90 1.68 23.19
CA LEU A 12 6.63 2.93 23.89
C LEU A 12 6.63 2.76 25.42
N PRO A 13 6.83 3.82 26.21
CA PRO A 13 6.69 3.79 27.66
C PRO A 13 5.25 3.53 28.14
N GLU A 14 5.11 3.10 29.39
CA GLU A 14 3.84 2.68 30.00
C GLU A 14 2.69 3.69 29.84
N LEU A 15 2.94 4.98 30.06
CA LEU A 15 1.91 6.02 29.92
C LEU A 15 1.38 6.11 28.49
N GLU A 16 2.28 6.03 27.51
CA GLU A 16 1.95 6.14 26.09
C GLU A 16 1.23 4.87 25.60
N LYS A 17 1.64 3.69 26.09
CA LYS A 17 0.91 2.44 25.85
C LYS A 17 -0.54 2.53 26.34
N ASN A 18 -0.74 3.00 27.57
CA ASN A 18 -2.07 3.14 28.16
C ASN A 18 -2.94 4.12 27.35
N LEU A 19 -2.33 5.18 26.79
CA LEU A 19 -3.03 6.09 25.89
C LEU A 19 -3.47 5.40 24.59
N ILE A 20 -2.63 4.57 23.97
CA ILE A 20 -3.00 3.81 22.77
C ILE A 20 -4.14 2.82 23.08
N ILE A 21 -4.05 2.10 24.19
CA ILE A 21 -5.10 1.17 24.63
C ILE A 21 -6.42 1.91 24.81
N ALA A 22 -6.41 3.03 25.56
CA ALA A 22 -7.59 3.85 25.78
C ALA A 22 -8.16 4.42 24.48
N TRP A 23 -7.30 4.88 23.56
CA TRP A 23 -7.72 5.36 22.25
C TRP A 23 -8.43 4.29 21.44
N LEU A 24 -7.86 3.08 21.35
CA LEU A 24 -8.48 1.95 20.66
C LEU A 24 -9.82 1.56 21.28
N GLN A 25 -9.94 1.57 22.61
CA GLN A 25 -11.21 1.33 23.30
C GLN A 25 -12.26 2.39 22.99
N VAL A 26 -11.88 3.67 22.93
CA VAL A 26 -12.76 4.78 22.50
C VAL A 26 -13.21 4.61 21.05
N GLN A 27 -12.35 4.06 20.19
CA GLN A 27 -12.70 3.73 18.80
C GLN A 27 -13.61 2.48 18.68
N GLY A 28 -13.92 1.81 19.79
CA GLY A 28 -14.83 0.67 19.89
C GLY A 28 -14.15 -0.70 19.83
N PHE A 29 -12.82 -0.78 19.95
CA PHE A 29 -12.09 -2.05 19.90
C PHE A 29 -11.93 -2.69 21.28
N VAL A 30 -12.04 -4.01 21.33
CA VAL A 30 -11.59 -4.79 22.49
C VAL A 30 -10.09 -4.99 22.37
N VAL A 31 -9.34 -4.55 23.38
CA VAL A 31 -7.87 -4.65 23.42
C VAL A 31 -7.46 -5.59 24.54
N LYS A 32 -6.53 -6.50 24.26
CA LYS A 32 -5.94 -7.40 25.25
C LYS A 32 -4.43 -7.31 25.21
N GLU A 33 -3.82 -7.02 26.35
CA GLU A 33 -2.37 -7.12 26.47
C GLU A 33 -1.96 -8.59 26.46
N CYS A 34 -1.01 -8.90 25.58
CA CYS A 34 -0.64 -10.26 25.25
C CYS A 34 0.87 -10.45 25.40
N THR A 35 1.24 -11.71 25.67
CA THR A 35 2.60 -12.20 25.55
C THR A 35 2.67 -13.17 24.37
N GLN A 36 3.88 -13.60 24.02
CA GLN A 36 4.07 -14.65 23.00
C GLN A 36 3.31 -15.94 23.30
N LYS A 37 2.96 -16.21 24.57
CA LYS A 37 2.27 -17.44 24.98
C LYS A 37 0.75 -17.32 25.02
N THR A 38 0.21 -16.11 25.21
CA THR A 38 -1.21 -15.90 25.57
C THR A 38 -2.03 -15.29 24.44
N TRP A 39 -1.40 -14.85 23.35
CA TRP A 39 -2.10 -14.08 22.31
C TRP A 39 -3.18 -14.87 21.56
N LYS A 40 -3.09 -16.21 21.54
CA LYS A 40 -4.07 -17.11 20.92
C LYS A 40 -5.36 -17.24 21.73
N ASP A 41 -5.32 -16.88 23.02
CA ASP A 41 -6.48 -16.96 23.92
C ASP A 41 -7.49 -15.82 23.68
N HIS A 42 -7.16 -14.87 22.80
CA HIS A 42 -7.93 -13.66 22.56
C HIS A 42 -8.23 -13.40 21.07
N PRO A 43 -8.95 -14.32 20.39
CA PRO A 43 -9.20 -14.25 18.94
C PRO A 43 -9.95 -13.00 18.50
N ASP A 44 -10.89 -12.52 19.31
CA ASP A 44 -11.81 -11.41 18.98
C ASP A 44 -11.33 -10.04 19.49
N SER A 45 -10.01 -9.87 19.66
CA SER A 45 -9.43 -8.64 20.20
C SER A 45 -8.23 -8.16 19.40
N ILE A 46 -7.95 -6.86 19.49
CA ILE A 46 -6.65 -6.32 19.12
C ILE A 46 -5.64 -6.76 20.18
N ARG A 47 -4.64 -7.53 19.74
CA ARG A 47 -3.58 -8.07 20.60
C ARG A 47 -2.50 -7.02 20.78
N PHE A 48 -2.27 -6.61 22.01
CA PHE A 48 -1.32 -5.55 22.33
C PHE A 48 -0.06 -6.13 22.96
N PHE A 49 1.10 -5.90 22.34
CA PHE A 49 2.38 -6.45 22.79
C PHE A 49 3.33 -5.33 23.21
N SER A 50 3.66 -5.34 24.50
CA SER A 50 4.56 -4.40 25.17
C SER A 50 6.05 -4.65 24.93
N LYS A 51 6.41 -5.81 24.39
CA LYS A 51 7.78 -6.26 24.12
C LYS A 51 7.79 -7.01 22.78
N PRO A 52 7.70 -6.28 21.65
CA PRO A 52 7.58 -6.90 20.35
C PRO A 52 8.91 -7.53 19.93
N THR A 53 8.82 -8.64 19.21
CA THR A 53 9.96 -9.28 18.54
C THR A 53 9.61 -9.55 17.07
N PRO A 54 10.59 -9.66 16.17
CA PRO A 54 10.35 -10.02 14.78
C PRO A 54 9.63 -11.37 14.62
N GLU A 55 9.91 -12.33 15.50
CA GLU A 55 9.32 -13.66 15.46
C GLU A 55 7.82 -13.63 15.76
N ILE A 56 7.38 -12.84 16.75
CA ILE A 56 5.95 -12.71 17.03
C ILE A 56 5.24 -11.97 15.88
N ALA A 57 5.87 -10.98 15.26
CA ALA A 57 5.31 -10.32 14.08
C ALA A 57 5.10 -11.31 12.92
N LYS A 58 6.09 -12.15 12.65
CA LYS A 58 6.00 -13.21 11.65
C LYS A 58 4.89 -14.21 11.97
N GLU A 59 4.82 -14.69 13.21
CA GLU A 59 3.78 -15.64 13.63
C GLU A 59 2.38 -15.04 13.47
N LEU A 60 2.16 -13.77 13.86
CA LEU A 60 0.88 -13.10 13.66
C LEU A 60 0.49 -13.05 12.17
N LEU A 61 1.45 -12.74 11.31
CA LEU A 61 1.24 -12.67 9.86
C LEU A 61 0.94 -14.04 9.24
N ASP A 62 1.59 -15.11 9.70
CA ASP A 62 1.28 -16.49 9.29
C ASP A 62 -0.16 -16.87 9.66
N TRP A 63 -0.71 -16.27 10.71
CA TRP A 63 -2.11 -16.40 11.12
C TRP A 63 -3.04 -15.36 10.50
N SER A 64 -2.58 -14.64 9.47
CA SER A 64 -3.34 -13.58 8.77
C SER A 64 -3.79 -12.42 9.69
N ILE A 65 -3.02 -12.14 10.75
CA ILE A 65 -3.25 -11.01 11.66
C ILE A 65 -2.24 -9.92 11.30
N GLU A 66 -2.70 -8.82 10.69
CA GLU A 66 -1.83 -7.70 10.35
C GLU A 66 -1.39 -6.96 11.64
N PRO A 67 -0.08 -6.83 11.91
CA PRO A 67 0.42 -6.03 13.02
C PRO A 67 0.69 -4.58 12.59
N VAL A 68 0.53 -3.66 13.52
CA VAL A 68 1.08 -2.30 13.43
C VAL A 68 2.20 -2.11 14.44
N LEU A 69 3.34 -1.59 13.96
CA LEU A 69 4.42 -1.13 14.82
C LEU A 69 4.07 0.25 15.37
N CYS A 70 4.17 0.44 16.68
CA CYS A 70 3.90 1.73 17.33
C CYS A 70 5.10 2.19 18.15
N GLY A 71 5.64 3.35 17.80
CA GLY A 71 6.77 3.99 18.46
C GLY A 71 8.02 4.07 17.61
N ASN A 72 9.14 4.36 18.27
CA ASN A 72 10.42 4.62 17.61
C ASN A 72 11.22 3.33 17.49
N PHE A 73 11.29 2.80 16.27
CA PHE A 73 12.12 1.63 15.94
C PHE A 73 13.42 2.10 15.29
N THR A 74 14.52 1.39 15.53
CA THR A 74 15.78 1.70 14.84
C THR A 74 15.67 1.39 13.35
N LYS A 75 16.60 1.90 12.54
CA LYS A 75 16.60 1.62 11.09
C LYS A 75 16.76 0.12 10.84
N GLU A 76 17.64 -0.52 11.61
CA GLU A 76 17.92 -1.95 11.56
C GLU A 76 16.67 -2.77 11.91
N ASP A 77 15.97 -2.40 13.01
CA ASP A 77 14.71 -3.05 13.37
C ASP A 77 13.66 -2.91 12.26
N LYS A 78 13.55 -1.71 11.66
CA LYS A 78 12.60 -1.45 10.59
C LYS A 78 12.84 -2.37 9.40
N GLU A 79 14.07 -2.53 8.94
CA GLU A 79 14.39 -3.44 7.84
C GLU A 79 14.06 -4.90 8.18
N ILE A 80 14.37 -5.36 9.39
CA ILE A 80 14.02 -6.71 9.84
C ILE A 80 12.50 -6.91 9.80
N TYR A 81 11.71 -5.97 10.32
CA TYR A 81 10.25 -6.09 10.30
C TYR A 81 9.67 -6.01 8.87
N LYS A 82 10.25 -5.21 7.97
CA LYS A 82 9.87 -5.19 6.55
C LYS A 82 10.13 -6.55 5.90
N GLU A 83 11.29 -7.16 6.14
CA GLU A 83 11.62 -8.49 5.62
C GLU A 83 10.69 -9.60 6.17
N MET A 84 10.16 -9.43 7.38
CA MET A 84 9.08 -10.31 7.90
C MET A 84 7.71 -10.00 7.29
N GLY A 85 7.59 -8.91 6.52
CA GLY A 85 6.39 -8.49 5.83
C GLY A 85 5.45 -7.59 6.64
N VAL A 86 5.91 -6.94 7.71
CA VAL A 86 5.10 -5.95 8.44
C VAL A 86 4.97 -4.68 7.60
N SER A 87 3.75 -4.20 7.40
CA SER A 87 3.50 -3.07 6.50
C SER A 87 3.27 -1.74 7.22
N LEU A 88 2.72 -1.79 8.43
CA LEU A 88 2.18 -0.62 9.11
C LEU A 88 3.14 -0.15 10.21
N LEU A 89 3.58 1.11 10.11
CA LEU A 89 4.37 1.77 11.16
C LEU A 89 3.75 3.11 11.53
N TRP A 90 3.34 3.24 12.80
CA TRP A 90 2.94 4.51 13.39
C TRP A 90 4.05 5.05 14.29
N GLU A 91 4.82 5.98 13.75
CA GLU A 91 5.94 6.65 14.43
C GLU A 91 5.60 8.13 14.60
N LYS A 92 4.69 8.42 15.54
CA LYS A 92 4.24 9.77 15.90
C LYS A 92 4.34 9.98 17.40
N SER A 93 4.38 11.24 17.81
CA SER A 93 4.31 11.58 19.22
C SER A 93 2.99 11.12 19.83
N TYR A 94 2.96 10.73 21.10
CA TYR A 94 1.73 10.40 21.80
C TYR A 94 0.74 11.57 21.84
N THR A 95 1.23 12.82 21.73
CA THR A 95 0.40 14.03 21.60
C THR A 95 -0.41 14.04 20.29
N GLU A 96 0.01 13.26 19.29
CA GLU A 96 -0.64 13.08 18.00
C GLU A 96 -1.49 11.80 17.95
N ILE A 97 -1.92 11.24 19.08
CA ILE A 97 -2.73 10.00 19.12
C ILE A 97 -3.98 10.05 18.22
N HIS A 98 -4.57 11.23 18.04
CA HIS A 98 -5.70 11.46 17.14
C HIS A 98 -5.38 11.15 15.66
N THR A 99 -4.09 11.06 15.31
CA THR A 99 -3.62 10.67 13.99
C THR A 99 -3.50 9.15 13.82
N PHE A 100 -3.64 8.34 14.88
CA PHE A 100 -3.48 6.89 14.79
C PHE A 100 -4.68 6.25 14.07
N PRO A 101 -4.50 5.79 12.81
CA PRO A 101 -5.61 5.30 12.01
C PRO A 101 -5.92 3.85 12.38
N CYS A 102 -7.17 3.57 12.76
CA CYS A 102 -7.57 2.23 13.24
C CYS A 102 -8.52 1.50 12.28
N LYS A 103 -9.02 2.18 11.23
CA LYS A 103 -10.02 1.66 10.28
C LYS A 103 -9.56 1.90 8.86
N THR A 104 -9.83 0.95 7.97
CA THR A 104 -9.64 1.14 6.52
C THR A 104 -10.61 2.19 5.98
N LEU A 105 -10.30 2.72 4.80
CA LEU A 105 -11.27 3.53 4.06
C LEU A 105 -12.44 2.68 3.56
N PRO A 106 -13.62 3.29 3.29
CA PRO A 106 -14.74 2.59 2.68
C PRO A 106 -14.33 1.89 1.39
N LEU A 107 -14.83 0.67 1.19
CA LEU A 107 -14.49 -0.15 0.04
C LEU A 107 -14.94 0.53 -1.27
N SER A 108 -13.99 0.72 -2.17
CA SER A 108 -14.19 1.17 -3.54
C SER A 108 -14.53 -0.02 -4.45
N LYS A 109 -15.13 0.26 -5.61
CA LYS A 109 -15.37 -0.76 -6.64
C LYS A 109 -14.11 -1.09 -7.47
N LEU A 110 -13.02 -0.37 -7.25
CA LEU A 110 -11.79 -0.52 -8.03
C LEU A 110 -11.03 -1.78 -7.56
N THR A 111 -10.43 -2.45 -8.53
CA THR A 111 -9.78 -3.74 -8.34
C THR A 111 -8.38 -3.67 -8.88
N TRP A 112 -7.42 -3.93 -8.00
CA TRP A 112 -6.01 -4.01 -8.29
C TRP A 112 -5.60 -5.47 -8.36
N VAL A 113 -4.83 -5.80 -9.40
CA VAL A 113 -4.16 -7.09 -9.50
C VAL A 113 -2.66 -6.82 -9.46
N VAL A 114 -1.94 -7.55 -8.62
CA VAL A 114 -0.52 -7.32 -8.36
C VAL A 114 0.25 -8.59 -8.68
N TYR A 115 1.33 -8.45 -9.46
CA TYR A 115 2.27 -9.51 -9.75
C TYR A 115 3.69 -8.95 -9.85
N THR A 116 4.48 -9.15 -8.80
CA THR A 116 5.91 -8.78 -8.78
C THR A 116 6.84 -9.97 -8.55
N LYS A 117 6.29 -11.17 -8.31
CA LYS A 117 7.05 -12.40 -7.94
C LYS A 117 7.91 -12.23 -6.67
N ASP A 118 7.66 -11.17 -5.92
CA ASP A 118 8.21 -10.92 -4.60
C ASP A 118 7.03 -10.95 -3.61
N PRO A 119 6.83 -12.07 -2.87
CA PRO A 119 5.67 -12.23 -2.00
C PRO A 119 5.59 -11.20 -0.88
N ILE A 120 6.74 -10.70 -0.40
CA ILE A 120 6.79 -9.69 0.66
C ILE A 120 6.34 -8.34 0.10
N PHE A 121 6.85 -7.97 -1.07
CA PHE A 121 6.45 -6.73 -1.73
C PHE A 121 4.98 -6.76 -2.16
N ASP A 122 4.51 -7.86 -2.76
CA ASP A 122 3.10 -8.06 -3.12
C ASP A 122 2.18 -7.94 -1.89
N LYS A 123 2.61 -8.46 -0.74
CA LYS A 123 1.90 -8.32 0.52
C LYS A 123 1.81 -6.85 0.96
N HIS A 124 2.92 -6.12 0.96
CA HIS A 124 2.91 -4.70 1.33
C HIS A 124 1.98 -3.88 0.42
N LEU A 125 2.00 -4.14 -0.89
CA LEU A 125 1.08 -3.52 -1.84
C LEU A 125 -0.38 -3.87 -1.54
N SER A 126 -0.66 -5.14 -1.25
CA SER A 126 -1.99 -5.60 -0.84
C SER A 126 -2.48 -4.88 0.41
N VAL A 127 -1.66 -4.79 1.46
CA VAL A 127 -2.03 -4.12 2.72
C VAL A 127 -2.27 -2.63 2.47
N PHE A 128 -1.38 -1.97 1.73
CA PHE A 128 -1.53 -0.56 1.37
C PHE A 128 -2.84 -0.29 0.61
N LEU A 129 -3.06 -0.99 -0.49
CA LEU A 129 -4.23 -0.77 -1.34
C LEU A 129 -5.54 -1.12 -0.59
N LYS A 130 -5.56 -2.17 0.23
CA LYS A 130 -6.71 -2.51 1.10
C LYS A 130 -6.97 -1.44 2.17
N ALA A 131 -5.92 -0.88 2.78
CA ALA A 131 -6.04 0.23 3.72
C ALA A 131 -6.71 1.45 3.05
N MET A 132 -6.38 1.68 1.78
CA MET A 132 -6.99 2.69 0.90
C MET A 132 -8.36 2.29 0.34
N GLY A 133 -8.99 1.25 0.89
CA GLY A 133 -10.33 0.80 0.53
C GLY A 133 -10.40 0.12 -0.84
N GLN A 134 -9.30 -0.34 -1.41
CA GLN A 134 -9.32 -1.00 -2.71
C GLN A 134 -9.52 -2.51 -2.59
N THR A 135 -10.12 -3.14 -3.61
CA THR A 135 -10.09 -4.60 -3.75
C THR A 135 -8.77 -5.01 -4.38
N VAL A 136 -8.07 -5.99 -3.79
CA VAL A 136 -6.72 -6.38 -4.25
C VAL A 136 -6.58 -7.88 -4.36
N PHE A 137 -6.01 -8.34 -5.48
CA PHE A 137 -5.60 -9.71 -5.72
C PHE A 137 -4.09 -9.75 -5.99
N THR A 138 -3.37 -10.56 -5.22
CA THR A 138 -1.95 -10.88 -5.46
C THR A 138 -1.89 -12.26 -6.09
N GLU A 139 -1.22 -12.39 -7.22
CA GLU A 139 -1.14 -13.65 -7.95
C GLU A 139 0.29 -14.19 -7.88
N GLY A 140 0.46 -15.45 -7.47
CA GLY A 140 1.80 -16.03 -7.27
C GLY A 140 2.48 -16.51 -8.56
N ASN A 141 1.73 -16.60 -9.67
CA ASN A 141 2.25 -17.00 -10.97
C ASN A 141 1.53 -16.29 -12.12
N MET A 142 2.17 -16.30 -13.30
CA MET A 142 1.66 -15.65 -14.51
C MET A 142 0.37 -16.29 -15.05
N GLU A 143 0.20 -17.61 -14.91
CA GLU A 143 -0.98 -18.32 -15.41
C GLU A 143 -2.25 -17.91 -14.63
N TYR A 144 -2.15 -17.82 -13.30
CA TYR A 144 -3.21 -17.36 -12.42
C TYR A 144 -3.47 -15.87 -12.61
N LEU A 145 -2.44 -15.06 -12.84
CA LEU A 145 -2.61 -13.67 -13.24
C LEU A 145 -3.49 -13.54 -14.50
N VAL A 146 -3.14 -14.26 -15.57
CA VAL A 146 -3.91 -14.25 -16.82
C VAL A 146 -5.35 -14.71 -16.56
N LYS A 147 -5.55 -15.81 -15.84
CA LYS A 147 -6.88 -16.32 -15.51
C LYS A 147 -7.69 -15.35 -14.65
N ARG A 148 -7.07 -14.66 -13.70
CA ARG A 148 -7.68 -13.62 -12.86
C ARG A 148 -8.23 -12.48 -13.71
N ILE A 149 -7.42 -11.96 -14.62
CA ILE A 149 -7.82 -10.87 -15.53
C ILE A 149 -8.94 -11.34 -16.46
N GLN A 150 -8.86 -12.58 -16.98
CA GLN A 150 -9.90 -13.15 -17.85
C GLN A 150 -11.24 -13.36 -17.16
N THR A 151 -11.25 -13.80 -15.90
CA THR A 151 -12.48 -14.23 -15.22
C THR A 151 -13.06 -13.18 -14.27
N GLY A 152 -12.24 -12.29 -13.73
CA GLY A 152 -12.63 -11.29 -12.75
C GLY A 152 -12.57 -9.84 -13.24
N PRO A 153 -12.96 -8.88 -12.40
CA PRO A 153 -12.70 -7.46 -12.62
C PRO A 153 -11.19 -7.18 -12.44
N CYS A 154 -10.64 -6.36 -13.32
CA CYS A 154 -9.29 -5.84 -13.21
C CYS A 154 -9.34 -4.41 -13.73
N HIS A 155 -9.12 -3.44 -12.85
CA HIS A 155 -9.08 -2.02 -13.21
C HIS A 155 -7.63 -1.55 -13.34
N PHE A 156 -6.79 -1.99 -12.41
CA PHE A 156 -5.37 -1.69 -12.36
C PHE A 156 -4.55 -2.96 -12.22
N LEU A 157 -3.42 -2.98 -12.92
CA LEU A 157 -2.44 -4.05 -12.88
C LEU A 157 -1.09 -3.46 -12.44
N ILE A 158 -0.45 -4.04 -11.43
CA ILE A 158 0.95 -3.76 -11.08
C ILE A 158 1.79 -4.95 -11.54
N LEU A 159 2.80 -4.66 -12.37
CA LEU A 159 3.70 -5.66 -12.94
C LEU A 159 5.15 -5.28 -12.75
N ASP A 160 5.98 -6.24 -12.36
CA ASP A 160 7.43 -6.09 -12.43
C ASP A 160 7.97 -6.68 -13.75
N TRP A 161 8.53 -5.81 -14.59
CA TRP A 161 9.09 -6.16 -15.90
C TRP A 161 10.53 -6.70 -15.82
N ASP A 162 11.20 -6.56 -14.68
CA ASP A 162 12.56 -7.07 -14.49
C ASP A 162 12.61 -8.55 -14.14
N ILE A 163 11.49 -9.11 -13.70
CA ILE A 163 11.32 -10.51 -13.28
C ILE A 163 10.48 -11.33 -14.26
N SER A 164 9.85 -10.66 -15.23
CA SER A 164 8.99 -11.23 -16.27
C SER A 164 9.72 -11.25 -17.61
N ASP A 165 9.53 -12.26 -18.46
CA ASP A 165 10.05 -12.22 -19.85
C ASP A 165 9.07 -11.43 -20.74
N PRO A 166 9.41 -10.20 -21.18
CA PRO A 166 8.51 -9.36 -21.94
C PRO A 166 8.01 -10.01 -23.24
N ARG A 167 8.83 -10.87 -23.87
CA ARG A 167 8.49 -11.50 -25.15
C ARG A 167 7.28 -12.41 -25.04
N THR A 168 7.10 -13.05 -23.89
CA THR A 168 5.96 -13.94 -23.63
C THR A 168 4.79 -13.16 -23.06
N VAL A 169 5.06 -12.34 -22.04
CA VAL A 169 4.04 -11.64 -21.25
C VAL A 169 3.32 -10.56 -22.05
N VAL A 170 4.03 -9.79 -22.88
CA VAL A 170 3.41 -8.72 -23.68
C VAL A 170 2.36 -9.29 -24.64
N SER A 171 2.64 -10.43 -25.30
CA SER A 171 1.68 -11.04 -26.22
C SER A 171 0.37 -11.45 -25.52
N GLY A 172 0.49 -12.07 -24.35
CA GLY A 172 -0.66 -12.49 -23.54
C GLY A 172 -1.47 -11.30 -23.02
N LEU A 173 -0.79 -10.29 -22.47
CA LEU A 173 -1.46 -9.09 -21.94
C LEU A 173 -2.07 -8.22 -23.04
N THR A 174 -1.46 -8.16 -24.24
CA THR A 174 -2.02 -7.45 -25.40
C THR A 174 -3.37 -8.05 -25.78
N LYS A 175 -3.44 -9.39 -25.85
CA LYS A 175 -4.69 -10.09 -26.11
C LYS A 175 -5.74 -9.76 -25.03
N LEU A 176 -5.36 -9.81 -23.76
CA LEU A 176 -6.28 -9.46 -22.66
C LEU A 176 -6.77 -8.02 -22.74
N LYS A 177 -5.90 -7.05 -23.05
CA LYS A 177 -6.29 -5.64 -23.21
C LYS A 177 -7.26 -5.41 -24.37
N SER A 178 -7.20 -6.25 -25.42
CA SER A 178 -8.16 -6.20 -26.51
C SER A 178 -9.55 -6.73 -26.12
N GLU A 179 -9.62 -7.59 -25.11
CA GLU A 179 -10.86 -8.20 -24.61
C GLU A 179 -11.46 -7.43 -23.42
N LYS A 180 -10.60 -6.81 -22.60
CA LYS A 180 -10.97 -6.07 -21.39
C LYS A 180 -10.08 -4.86 -21.19
N GLN A 181 -10.69 -3.71 -20.93
CA GLN A 181 -9.96 -2.48 -20.61
C GLN A 181 -9.45 -2.52 -19.17
N PHE A 182 -8.14 -2.31 -18.99
CA PHE A 182 -7.49 -2.10 -17.70
C PHE A 182 -6.22 -1.26 -17.89
N LEU A 183 -5.80 -0.56 -16.84
CA LEU A 183 -4.57 0.23 -16.80
C LEU A 183 -3.48 -0.54 -16.05
N SER A 184 -2.22 -0.28 -16.37
CA SER A 184 -1.09 -1.05 -15.86
C SER A 184 0.10 -0.16 -15.48
N LEU A 185 0.54 -0.28 -14.24
CA LEU A 185 1.74 0.33 -13.70
C LEU A 185 2.87 -0.70 -13.73
N GLY A 186 3.87 -0.45 -14.57
CA GLY A 186 5.04 -1.30 -14.70
C GLY A 186 6.19 -0.82 -13.81
N ILE A 187 6.84 -1.75 -13.13
CA ILE A 187 8.09 -1.53 -12.41
C ILE A 187 9.23 -1.96 -13.32
N LYS A 188 10.20 -1.08 -13.52
CA LYS A 188 11.34 -1.32 -14.40
C LYS A 188 12.59 -0.59 -13.90
N ASP A 189 13.68 -1.32 -13.77
CA ASP A 189 15.01 -0.73 -13.59
C ASP A 189 15.52 -0.16 -14.92
N PHE A 190 15.59 1.16 -14.98
CA PHE A 190 16.05 1.90 -16.15
C PHE A 190 17.57 1.83 -16.36
N MET A 191 18.33 1.38 -15.36
CA MET A 191 19.79 1.23 -15.43
C MET A 191 20.22 -0.13 -15.97
N LYS A 192 19.30 -1.09 -16.14
CA LYS A 192 19.61 -2.40 -16.73
C LYS A 192 19.88 -2.29 -18.23
N GLU A 193 20.90 -3.03 -18.69
CA GLU A 193 21.38 -3.06 -20.08
C GLU A 193 20.31 -3.41 -21.13
N HIS A 194 19.17 -3.99 -20.72
CA HIS A 194 18.13 -4.47 -21.62
C HIS A 194 16.93 -3.53 -21.77
N LEU A 195 16.94 -2.32 -21.19
CA LEU A 195 15.81 -1.39 -21.25
C LEU A 195 15.31 -1.16 -22.69
N TYR A 196 16.21 -0.81 -23.63
CA TYR A 196 15.82 -0.56 -25.02
C TYR A 196 15.21 -1.79 -25.71
N ARG A 197 15.70 -2.99 -25.37
CA ARG A 197 15.16 -4.23 -25.90
C ARG A 197 13.75 -4.46 -25.36
N ASP A 198 13.55 -4.30 -24.06
CA ASP A 198 12.26 -4.52 -23.42
C ASP A 198 11.23 -3.48 -23.90
N LEU A 199 11.62 -2.21 -24.06
CA LEU A 199 10.77 -1.18 -24.67
C LEU A 199 10.36 -1.55 -26.10
N LYS A 200 11.30 -2.05 -26.92
CA LYS A 200 10.99 -2.53 -28.28
C LYS A 200 10.07 -3.74 -28.30
N THR A 201 10.05 -4.55 -27.25
CA THR A 201 9.08 -5.66 -27.14
C THR A 201 7.67 -5.20 -26.79
N GLY A 202 7.47 -3.92 -26.45
CA GLY A 202 6.15 -3.34 -26.22
C GLY A 202 5.73 -3.24 -24.76
N ILE A 203 6.65 -3.29 -23.78
CA ILE A 203 6.25 -3.12 -22.37
C ILE A 203 5.53 -1.78 -22.12
N GLY A 204 5.87 -0.72 -22.87
CA GLY A 204 5.22 0.59 -22.77
C GLY A 204 3.85 0.68 -23.44
N THR A 205 3.45 -0.30 -24.26
CA THR A 205 2.07 -0.39 -24.76
C THR A 205 1.18 -1.14 -23.77
N ILE A 206 1.78 -1.98 -22.94
CA ILE A 206 1.09 -2.68 -21.85
C ILE A 206 1.02 -1.82 -20.60
N SER A 207 2.10 -1.19 -20.18
CA SER A 207 2.15 -0.34 -19.00
C SER A 207 2.12 1.13 -19.41
N GLU A 208 1.00 1.80 -19.11
CA GLU A 208 0.81 3.24 -19.35
C GLU A 208 1.82 4.09 -18.57
N VAL A 209 2.29 3.56 -17.42
CA VAL A 209 3.30 4.20 -16.60
C VAL A 209 4.38 3.18 -16.24
N LEU A 210 5.64 3.58 -16.39
CA LEU A 210 6.81 2.83 -15.93
C LEU A 210 7.50 3.61 -14.81
N VAL A 211 7.79 2.95 -13.69
CA VAL A 211 8.47 3.55 -12.52
C VAL A 211 9.62 2.66 -12.08
N SER A 212 10.69 3.28 -11.59
CA SER A 212 11.82 2.57 -11.00
C SER A 212 11.41 1.90 -9.69
N LYS A 213 12.08 0.82 -9.29
CA LYS A 213 11.81 0.19 -7.98
C LYS A 213 12.10 1.15 -6.82
N SER A 214 13.09 2.03 -6.95
CA SER A 214 13.47 3.01 -5.92
C SER A 214 12.43 4.12 -5.75
N ASP A 215 11.79 4.56 -6.83
CA ASP A 215 10.80 5.65 -6.77
C ASP A 215 9.38 5.15 -6.57
N PHE A 216 9.16 3.84 -6.68
CA PHE A 216 7.84 3.23 -6.74
C PHE A 216 6.95 3.62 -5.55
N TRP A 217 7.44 3.48 -4.31
CA TRP A 217 6.65 3.79 -3.12
C TRP A 217 6.33 5.27 -3.01
N ASN A 218 7.29 6.13 -3.31
CA ASN A 218 7.09 7.58 -3.32
C ASN A 218 6.00 7.96 -4.34
N VAL A 219 6.10 7.45 -5.58
CA VAL A 219 5.10 7.68 -6.63
C VAL A 219 3.73 7.13 -6.21
N LEU A 220 3.68 5.91 -5.68
CA LEU A 220 2.43 5.26 -5.31
C LEU A 220 1.72 6.03 -4.19
N LEU A 221 2.42 6.42 -3.13
CA LEU A 221 1.82 7.14 -1.98
C LEU A 221 1.25 8.50 -2.40
N GLU A 222 1.96 9.21 -3.27
CA GLU A 222 1.58 10.53 -3.79
C GLU A 222 0.45 10.47 -4.84
N SER A 223 0.16 9.26 -5.35
CA SER A 223 -0.93 9.01 -6.30
C SER A 223 -2.30 8.87 -5.61
N PHE A 224 -2.34 8.77 -4.28
CA PHE A 224 -3.57 8.62 -3.54
C PHE A 224 -4.00 9.94 -2.86
N PRO A 225 -5.32 10.20 -2.74
CA PRO A 225 -6.43 9.35 -3.21
C PRO A 225 -6.60 9.37 -4.74
N LEU A 226 -7.19 8.29 -5.28
CA LEU A 226 -7.53 8.15 -6.71
C LEU A 226 -8.76 9.00 -7.06
N THR A 227 -8.65 10.32 -7.08
CA THR A 227 -9.78 11.24 -7.38
C THR A 227 -9.42 12.24 -8.48
N GLU A 228 -10.39 12.54 -9.35
CA GLU A 228 -10.25 13.52 -10.44
C GLU A 228 -10.33 15.00 -10.01
N GLU A 229 -10.61 15.29 -8.74
CA GLU A 229 -10.90 16.65 -8.27
C GLU A 229 -9.82 17.16 -7.31
N PHE A 230 -9.08 18.21 -7.72
CA PHE A 230 -8.96 19.51 -7.04
C PHE A 230 -8.35 20.54 -8.01
N LYS A 231 -9.15 21.01 -8.97
CA LYS A 231 -9.00 22.38 -9.49
C LYS A 231 -9.99 23.25 -8.74
N THR A 232 -9.59 23.76 -7.58
CA THR A 232 -10.00 25.05 -6.97
C THR A 232 -9.81 25.01 -5.46
N GLY A 233 -9.18 26.05 -4.93
CA GLY A 233 -8.93 26.26 -3.51
C GLY A 233 -7.87 27.34 -3.35
N ASN A 234 -8.29 28.61 -3.33
CA ASN A 234 -7.40 29.74 -3.10
C ASN A 234 -6.92 29.74 -1.65
N GLY A 235 -5.60 29.67 -1.44
CA GLY A 235 -4.95 30.00 -0.17
C GLY A 235 -3.87 29.00 0.22
N TYR A 236 -2.65 29.16 -0.29
CA TYR A 236 -1.54 28.30 0.11
C TYR A 236 -0.24 29.08 0.33
N LYS A 237 0.46 28.72 1.40
CA LYS A 237 1.89 29.02 1.58
C LYS A 237 2.70 27.98 0.83
N GLU A 238 3.61 28.47 -0.01
CA GLU A 238 4.50 27.68 -0.86
C GLU A 238 5.58 26.98 -0.02
N THR A 239 5.61 25.66 -0.08
CA THR A 239 6.83 24.87 0.13
C THR A 239 6.98 23.98 -1.10
N SER A 240 7.82 24.40 -2.04
CA SER A 240 7.97 23.77 -3.35
C SER A 240 8.90 22.55 -3.26
N LYS A 241 8.31 21.35 -3.28
CA LYS A 241 9.03 20.12 -3.66
C LYS A 241 8.34 19.55 -4.90
N SER A 242 9.09 19.35 -5.99
CA SER A 242 8.59 18.60 -7.15
C SER A 242 8.45 17.13 -6.75
N VAL A 243 7.28 16.55 -7.01
CA VAL A 243 6.93 15.18 -6.67
C VAL A 243 6.27 14.53 -7.88
N SER A 244 6.73 13.33 -8.22
CA SER A 244 6.14 12.51 -9.27
C SER A 244 4.96 11.71 -8.71
N LYS A 245 3.81 11.75 -9.39
CA LYS A 245 2.64 10.95 -9.03
C LYS A 245 1.92 10.40 -10.26
N VAL A 246 1.18 9.32 -10.09
CA VAL A 246 0.29 8.78 -11.11
C VAL A 246 -1.03 9.54 -11.05
N SER A 247 -1.40 10.15 -12.17
CA SER A 247 -2.70 10.78 -12.37
C SER A 247 -3.62 9.84 -13.13
N PHE A 248 -4.88 9.81 -12.72
CA PHE A 248 -5.92 8.96 -13.27
C PHE A 248 -7.06 9.81 -13.80
N THR A 249 -7.60 9.43 -14.95
CA THR A 249 -8.90 9.95 -15.42
C THR A 249 -9.96 8.87 -15.35
N PHE A 250 -11.20 9.27 -15.04
CA PHE A 250 -12.31 8.35 -14.82
C PHE A 250 -13.52 8.72 -15.69
N GLN A 251 -14.06 7.75 -16.41
CA GLN A 251 -15.38 7.85 -17.00
C GLN A 251 -16.43 7.63 -15.92
N GLU A 252 -17.44 8.51 -15.90
CA GLU A 252 -18.58 8.47 -14.95
C GLU A 252 -18.15 8.38 -13.47
N LYS A 253 -16.97 8.90 -13.13
CA LYS A 253 -16.36 8.86 -11.79
C LYS A 253 -16.12 7.44 -11.24
N GLN A 254 -16.20 6.39 -12.05
CA GLN A 254 -16.10 4.99 -11.59
C GLN A 254 -15.13 4.14 -12.40
N ILE A 255 -14.96 4.40 -13.70
CA ILE A 255 -14.18 3.55 -14.59
C ILE A 255 -12.89 4.28 -14.96
N PRO A 256 -11.70 3.79 -14.58
CA PRO A 256 -10.46 4.45 -14.94
C PRO A 256 -10.18 4.27 -16.44
N VAL A 257 -9.89 5.38 -17.13
CA VAL A 257 -9.72 5.43 -18.60
C VAL A 257 -8.28 5.69 -18.99
N THR A 258 -7.60 6.61 -18.30
CA THR A 258 -6.19 6.92 -18.57
C THR A 258 -5.39 6.98 -17.29
N MET A 259 -4.11 6.62 -17.41
CA MET A 259 -3.11 6.69 -16.35
C MET A 259 -1.85 7.33 -16.92
N GLN A 260 -1.29 8.32 -16.23
CA GLN A 260 -0.07 8.98 -16.68
C GLN A 260 0.78 9.45 -15.49
N LEU A 261 2.10 9.41 -15.65
CA LEU A 261 3.02 9.99 -14.68
C LEU A 261 3.05 11.50 -14.88
N ILE A 262 2.80 12.26 -13.81
CA ILE A 262 2.90 13.72 -13.82
C ILE A 262 3.87 14.19 -12.75
N GLU A 263 4.65 15.22 -13.10
CA GLU A 263 5.36 16.01 -12.11
C GLU A 263 4.39 17.05 -11.55
N SER A 264 4.25 17.07 -10.23
CA SER A 264 3.42 18.04 -9.53
C SER A 264 4.22 18.68 -8.41
N ILE A 265 4.01 19.97 -8.19
CA ILE A 265 4.55 20.63 -7.01
C ILE A 265 3.67 20.18 -5.85
N SER A 266 4.27 19.52 -4.85
CA SER A 266 3.60 19.15 -3.61
C SER A 266 3.13 20.41 -2.90
N GLN A 267 1.92 20.83 -3.21
CA GLN A 267 1.19 21.77 -2.38
C GLN A 267 0.79 20.98 -1.13
N ASN A 268 1.14 21.51 0.05
CA ASN A 268 0.51 21.07 1.29
C ASN A 268 -0.98 21.44 1.18
N ILE A 269 -1.75 20.60 0.48
CA ILE A 269 -3.20 20.69 0.43
C ILE A 269 -3.66 20.31 1.83
N THR A 270 -3.76 21.30 2.70
CA THR A 270 -4.70 21.27 3.80
C THR A 270 -6.07 20.94 3.19
N GLU A 271 -6.68 19.85 3.67
CA GLU A 271 -8.08 19.44 3.42
C GLU A 271 -8.35 18.42 2.30
N THR A 272 -7.59 17.34 2.24
CA THR A 272 -8.19 16.03 1.90
C THR A 272 -8.15 15.10 3.11
N GLY A 273 -9.34 14.65 3.52
CA GLY A 273 -9.65 13.80 4.68
C GLY A 273 -8.48 13.43 5.61
N PRO A 274 -8.40 13.95 6.85
CA PRO A 274 -7.27 13.69 7.76
C PRO A 274 -6.98 12.19 7.94
N GLN A 275 -8.00 11.34 7.84
CA GLN A 275 -7.86 9.89 7.85
C GLN A 275 -7.00 9.33 6.70
N ILE A 276 -7.13 9.84 5.47
CA ILE A 276 -6.33 9.41 4.31
C ILE A 276 -4.85 9.71 4.58
N LYS A 277 -4.55 10.94 4.99
CA LYS A 277 -3.18 11.35 5.33
C LYS A 277 -2.59 10.51 6.46
N ASN A 278 -3.39 10.21 7.47
CA ASN A 278 -2.98 9.37 8.59
C ASN A 278 -2.66 7.94 8.14
N ILE A 279 -3.48 7.36 7.25
CA ILE A 279 -3.23 6.03 6.68
C ILE A 279 -1.97 6.05 5.81
N LEU A 280 -1.81 7.03 4.91
CA LEU A 280 -0.61 7.19 4.08
C LEU A 280 0.66 7.27 4.94
N GLY A 281 0.57 8.00 6.07
CA GLY A 281 1.65 8.11 7.04
C GLY A 281 2.18 6.78 7.57
N LEU A 282 1.38 5.72 7.57
CA LEU A 282 1.80 4.38 8.01
C LEU A 282 2.79 3.69 7.06
N PHE A 283 2.85 4.15 5.81
CA PHE A 283 3.64 3.53 4.73
C PHE A 283 4.85 4.38 4.32
N ASN A 284 5.01 5.59 4.87
CA ASN A 284 6.12 6.49 4.52
C ASN A 284 7.52 5.91 4.76
N TRP A 285 7.64 4.94 5.67
CA TRP A 285 8.90 4.25 5.96
C TRP A 285 9.40 3.33 4.84
N PHE A 286 8.64 3.14 3.76
CA PHE A 286 9.09 2.47 2.54
C PHE A 286 9.81 3.39 1.54
N ILE A 287 9.85 4.70 1.81
CA ILE A 287 10.61 5.72 1.07
C ILE A 287 11.99 5.89 1.71
#